data_AF-A0A432EI14-F1
#
_entry.id   AF-A0A432EI14-F1
#
_cell.length_a   1.000
_cell.length_b   1.000
_cell.length_c   1.000
_cell.angle_alpha   90.00
_cell.angle_beta   90.00
_cell.angle_gamma   90.00
#
_symmetry.space_group_name_H-M   'P 1'
#
loop_
_entity.id
_entity.type
_entity.pdbx_description
1 polymer ?
#
loop_
_entity_poly.entity_id
_entity_poly.type
_entity_poly.pdbx_seq_one_letter_code
_entity_poly.pdbx_strand_id
1 'polypeptide(L)'
;SPGQLVDWEPDFRDERLQTLYPRFRARNWPELLDEDERQRWRSFCEARLRDGEFGCDFTLADFQAELESVLQRSLTGEQVALMKQLTQWVSA
;
A
#
# COMPACT_ATOMS: atom_id res chain seq x y z
N SER A 1 14.59 -10.10 -16.41
CA SER A 1 13.13 -9.97 -16.53
C SER A 1 12.50 -10.18 -15.16
N PRO A 2 11.24 -9.78 -14.92
CA PRO A 2 10.58 -9.98 -13.63
C PRO A 2 10.59 -11.44 -13.16
N GLY A 3 10.41 -12.40 -14.08
CA GLY A 3 10.46 -13.82 -13.75
C GLY A 3 11.79 -14.31 -13.17
N GLN A 4 12.92 -13.65 -13.47
CA GLN A 4 14.21 -14.01 -12.87
C GLN A 4 14.31 -13.62 -11.38
N LEU A 5 13.39 -12.78 -10.89
CA LEU A 5 13.36 -12.36 -9.48
C LEU A 5 12.75 -13.42 -8.56
N VAL A 6 12.08 -14.44 -9.11
CA VAL A 6 11.50 -15.53 -8.32
C VAL A 6 12.59 -16.40 -7.73
N ASP A 7 13.58 -16.78 -8.56
CA ASP A 7 14.67 -17.69 -8.16
C ASP A 7 15.93 -16.94 -7.70
N TRP A 8 15.88 -15.61 -7.63
CA TRP A 8 17.03 -14.80 -7.25
C TRP A 8 17.05 -14.55 -5.75
N GLU A 9 18.03 -15.17 -5.08
CA GLU A 9 18.29 -14.99 -3.64
C GLU A 9 19.55 -14.13 -3.43
N PRO A 10 19.41 -12.80 -3.39
CA PRO A 10 20.56 -11.90 -3.20
C PRO A 10 21.11 -11.94 -1.78
N ASP A 11 22.42 -12.15 -1.66
CA ASP A 11 23.17 -11.95 -0.41
C ASP A 11 23.53 -10.47 -0.23
N PHE A 12 22.54 -9.66 0.16
CA PHE A 12 22.75 -8.24 0.39
C PHE A 12 23.60 -8.01 1.64
N ARG A 13 24.73 -7.31 1.46
CA ARG A 13 25.57 -6.81 2.57
C ARG A 13 24.87 -5.77 3.45
N ASP A 14 23.94 -5.00 2.87
CA ASP A 14 23.13 -4.03 3.61
C ASP A 14 21.82 -4.69 4.04
N GLU A 15 21.66 -4.89 5.34
CA GLU A 15 20.51 -5.58 5.95
C GLU A 15 19.16 -4.94 5.59
N ARG A 16 19.15 -3.62 5.30
CA ARG A 16 17.91 -2.94 4.91
C ARG A 16 17.36 -3.49 3.59
N LEU A 17 18.23 -3.92 2.68
CA LEU A 17 17.84 -4.46 1.39
C LEU A 17 17.16 -5.82 1.51
N GLN A 18 17.51 -6.62 2.52
CA GLN A 18 16.82 -7.88 2.83
C GLN A 18 15.34 -7.65 3.18
N THR A 19 15.03 -6.52 3.83
CA THR A 19 13.65 -6.12 4.14
C THR A 19 12.97 -5.42 2.96
N LEU A 20 13.71 -4.60 2.19
CA LEU A 20 13.13 -3.81 1.09
C LEU A 20 12.85 -4.65 -0.17
N TYR A 21 13.67 -5.66 -0.46
CA TYR A 21 13.53 -6.45 -1.68
C TYR A 21 12.19 -7.21 -1.79
N PRO A 22 11.71 -7.92 -0.75
CA PRO A 22 10.39 -8.54 -0.78
C PRO A 22 9.27 -7.52 -1.00
N ARG A 23 9.37 -6.33 -0.38
CA ARG A 23 8.40 -5.24 -0.54
C ARG A 23 8.43 -4.64 -1.94
N PHE A 24 9.61 -4.59 -2.56
CA PHE A 24 9.78 -4.15 -3.93
C PHE A 24 9.11 -5.14 -4.90
N ARG A 25 9.36 -6.44 -4.74
CA ARG A 25 8.67 -7.48 -5.53
C ARG A 25 7.16 -7.40 -5.37
N ALA A 26 6.66 -7.34 -4.13
CA ALA A 26 5.24 -7.29 -3.82
C ALA A 26 4.49 -6.10 -4.45
N ARG A 27 5.14 -4.93 -4.54
CA ARG A 27 4.54 -3.74 -5.14
C ARG A 27 4.55 -3.74 -6.66
N ASN A 28 5.57 -4.33 -7.28
CA ASN A 28 5.78 -4.22 -8.74
C ASN A 28 5.28 -5.44 -9.50
N TRP A 29 5.35 -6.63 -8.91
CA TRP A 29 4.97 -7.91 -9.53
C TRP A 29 4.24 -8.81 -8.53
N PRO A 30 3.05 -8.41 -8.03
CA PRO A 30 2.27 -9.18 -7.07
C PRO A 30 1.95 -10.61 -7.53
N GLU A 31 1.87 -10.83 -8.84
CA GLU A 31 1.63 -12.11 -9.50
C GLU A 31 2.78 -13.11 -9.36
N LEU A 32 3.97 -12.64 -9.02
CA LEU A 32 5.17 -13.47 -8.85
C LEU A 32 5.43 -13.88 -7.39
N LEU A 33 4.52 -13.54 -6.47
CA LEU A 33 4.62 -13.97 -5.08
C LEU A 33 4.06 -15.38 -4.93
N ASP A 34 4.63 -16.19 -4.07
CA ASP A 34 3.96 -17.39 -3.57
C ASP A 34 2.88 -17.04 -2.51
N GLU A 35 2.20 -18.04 -1.96
CA GLU A 35 1.14 -17.79 -0.97
C GLU A 35 1.67 -17.22 0.35
N ASP A 36 2.84 -17.68 0.80
CA ASP A 36 3.43 -17.22 2.05
C ASP A 36 3.93 -15.79 1.92
N GLU A 37 4.55 -15.46 0.78
CA GLU A 37 4.96 -14.10 0.43
C GLU A 37 3.74 -13.19 0.35
N ARG A 38 2.64 -13.63 -0.30
CA ARG A 38 1.38 -12.87 -0.34
C ARG A 38 0.83 -12.62 1.06
N GLN A 39 0.83 -13.63 1.93
CA GLN A 39 0.31 -13.49 3.28
C GLN A 39 1.17 -12.54 4.13
N ARG A 40 2.50 -12.64 4.04
CA ARG A 40 3.44 -11.70 4.68
C ARG A 40 3.22 -10.28 4.17
N TRP A 41 3.02 -10.11 2.87
CA TRP A 41 2.76 -8.80 2.28
C TRP A 41 1.43 -8.19 2.74
N ARG A 42 0.34 -8.98 2.76
CA ARG A 42 -0.95 -8.53 3.30
C ARG A 42 -0.85 -8.09 4.75
N SER A 43 -0.18 -8.89 5.58
CA SER A 43 0.03 -8.57 7.01
C SER A 43 0.83 -7.28 7.18
N PHE A 44 1.88 -7.07 6.37
CA PHE A 44 2.62 -5.80 6.35
C PHE A 44 1.75 -4.61 5.93
N CYS A 45 0.93 -4.77 4.89
CA CYS A 45 0.03 -3.73 4.43
C CYS A 45 -1.02 -3.37 5.50
N GLU A 46 -1.58 -4.36 6.18
CA GLU A 46 -2.54 -4.15 7.28
C GLU A 46 -1.90 -3.39 8.43
N ALA A 47 -0.76 -3.87 8.96
CA ALA A 47 -0.05 -3.20 10.05
C ALA A 47 0.35 -1.76 9.68
N ARG A 48 0.79 -1.53 8.44
CA ARG A 48 1.13 -0.19 7.97
C ARG A 48 -0.10 0.72 7.86
N LEU A 49 -1.17 0.27 7.20
CA LEU A 49 -2.30 1.12 6.84
C LEU A 49 -3.31 1.28 7.98
N ARG A 50 -3.48 0.27 8.84
CA ARG A 50 -4.44 0.30 9.95
C ARG A 50 -3.80 0.72 11.26
N ASP A 51 -2.64 0.16 11.56
CA ASP A 51 -2.02 0.31 12.88
C ASP A 51 -0.93 1.41 12.91
N GLY A 52 -0.65 2.04 11.76
CA GLY A 52 0.33 3.12 11.65
C GLY A 52 1.78 2.65 11.72
N GLU A 53 2.02 1.34 11.65
CA GLU A 53 3.36 0.78 11.77
C GLU A 53 4.25 1.10 10.57
N PHE A 54 5.55 0.83 10.72
CA PHE A 54 6.57 1.02 9.68
C PHE A 54 6.66 2.48 9.18
N GLY A 55 6.34 3.46 10.03
CA GLY A 55 6.38 4.89 9.70
C GLY A 55 5.23 5.31 8.79
N CYS A 56 4.01 4.90 9.13
CA CYS A 56 2.79 5.40 8.49
C CYS A 56 2.05 6.30 9.47
N ASP A 57 2.38 7.60 9.43
CA ASP A 57 1.77 8.58 10.34
C ASP A 57 0.32 8.94 9.96
N PHE A 58 -0.18 8.40 8.85
CA PHE A 58 -1.52 8.62 8.32
C PHE A 58 -2.18 7.27 8.01
N THR A 59 -3.08 6.85 8.87
CA THR A 59 -3.77 5.56 8.82
C THR A 59 -5.05 5.62 8.00
N LEU A 60 -5.69 4.47 7.79
CA LEU A 60 -7.02 4.38 7.19
C LEU A 60 -8.08 5.11 8.02
N ALA A 61 -7.95 5.12 9.35
CA ALA A 61 -8.85 5.88 10.21
C ALA A 61 -8.68 7.38 10.00
N ASP A 62 -7.44 7.87 9.92
CA ASP A 62 -7.14 9.28 9.62
C ASP A 62 -7.66 9.66 8.22
N PHE A 63 -7.44 8.79 7.23
CA PHE A 63 -7.97 8.99 5.89
C PHE A 63 -9.50 9.12 5.87
N GLN A 64 -10.21 8.25 6.60
CA GLN A 64 -11.67 8.30 6.68
C GLN A 64 -12.16 9.60 7.33
N ALA A 65 -11.55 10.01 8.44
CA ALA A 65 -11.88 11.26 9.12
C ALA A 65 -11.64 12.49 8.22
N GLU A 66 -10.50 12.53 7.51
CA GLU A 66 -10.19 13.60 6.58
C GLU A 66 -11.12 13.61 5.37
N LEU A 67 -11.48 12.43 4.86
CA LEU A 67 -12.44 12.31 3.76
C LEU A 67 -13.79 12.93 4.13
N GLU A 68 -14.31 12.60 5.32
CA GLU A 68 -15.56 13.17 5.83
C GLU A 68 -15.46 14.69 6.03
N SER A 69 -14.37 15.16 6.61
CA SER A 69 -14.08 16.59 6.80
C SER A 69 -14.09 17.36 5.47
N VAL A 70 -13.44 16.81 4.43
CA VAL A 70 -13.39 17.43 3.10
C VAL A 70 -14.78 17.47 2.45
N LEU A 71 -15.57 16.40 2.59
CA LEU A 71 -16.92 16.32 2.01
C LEU A 71 -17.92 17.29 2.63
N GLN A 72 -17.67 17.80 3.85
CA GLN A 72 -18.49 18.82 4.49
C GLN A 72 -18.21 20.25 4.00
N ARG A 73 -17.11 20.45 3.25
CA ARG A 73 -16.72 21.76 2.74
C ARG A 73 -17.50 22.11 1.47
N SER A 74 -17.53 23.39 1.12
CA SER A 74 -18.02 23.81 -0.20
C SER A 74 -17.00 23.42 -1.27
N LEU A 75 -17.36 22.44 -2.09
CA LEU A 75 -16.55 21.92 -3.19
C LEU A 75 -17.05 22.44 -4.54
N THR A 76 -16.13 22.65 -5.48
CA THR A 76 -16.49 22.91 -6.87
C THR A 76 -17.07 21.65 -7.53
N GLY A 77 -17.77 21.80 -8.66
CA GLY A 77 -18.31 20.64 -9.39
C GLY A 77 -17.24 19.62 -9.80
N GLU A 78 -16.04 20.09 -10.17
CA GLU A 78 -14.88 19.25 -10.48
C GLU A 78 -14.37 18.49 -9.25
N GLN A 79 -14.26 19.17 -8.11
CA GLN A 79 -13.85 18.54 -6.85
C GLN A 79 -14.84 17.47 -6.42
N VAL A 80 -16.15 17.71 -6.55
CA VAL A 80 -17.17 16.69 -6.27
C VAL A 80 -17.00 15.46 -7.17
N ALA A 81 -16.69 15.65 -8.45
CA ALA A 81 -16.43 14.54 -9.37
C ALA A 81 -15.17 13.75 -8.97
N LEU A 82 -14.10 14.44 -8.56
CA LEU A 82 -12.88 13.80 -8.07
C LEU A 82 -13.11 13.03 -6.77
N MET A 83 -13.84 13.61 -5.82
CA MET A 83 -14.16 12.93 -4.55
C MET A 83 -14.97 11.66 -4.78
N LYS A 84 -15.90 11.65 -5.74
CA LYS A 84 -16.64 10.43 -6.12
C LYS A 84 -15.71 9.33 -6.63
N GLN A 85 -14.74 9.68 -7.47
CA GLN A 85 -13.75 8.72 -7.98
C GLN A 85 -12.87 8.17 -6.86
N LEU A 86 -12.42 9.04 -5.94
CA LEU A 86 -11.62 8.63 -4.80
C LEU A 86 -12.39 7.66 -3.89
N THR A 87 -13.65 7.96 -3.54
CA THR A 87 -14.46 7.07 -2.70
C THR A 87 -14.72 5.72 -3.37
N GLN A 88 -14.90 5.69 -4.70
CA GLN A 88 -15.03 4.44 -5.46
C GLN A 88 -13.73 3.62 -5.42
N TRP A 89 -12.58 4.26 -5.60
CA TRP A 89 -11.29 3.58 -5.59
C TRP A 89 -10.96 2.94 -4.24
N VAL A 90 -11.32 3.60 -3.12
CA VAL A 90 -11.07 3.05 -1.77
C VAL A 90 -12.01 1.89 -1.42
N SER A 91 -13.20 1.84 -2.02
CA SER A 91 -14.20 0.80 -1.77
C SER A 91 -14.07 -0.42 -2.70
N ALA A 92 -13.20 -0.33 -3.71
CA ALA A 92 -12.94 -1.38 -4.71
C ALA A 92 -11.83 -2.33 -4.23
#